data_AF-A0A820IUY9-F1
#
_entry.id   AF-A0A820IUY9-F1
#
_cell.length_a   1.000
_cell.length_b   1.000
_cell.length_c   1.000
_cell.angle_alpha   90.00
_cell.angle_beta   90.00
_cell.angle_gamma   90.00
#
_symmetry.space_group_name_H-M   'P 1'
#
loop_
_entity.id
_entity.type
_entity.pdbx_description
1 polymer ?
#
loop_
_entity_poly.entity_id
_entity_poly.type
_entity_poly.pdbx_seq_one_letter_code
_entity_poly.pdbx_strand_id
1 'polypeptide(L)' 'MPRNVLVTGAARGIGQAIALRLAKDGFNVAVNDIEVMSQ' A
#
# COMPACT_ATOMS: atom_id res chain seq x y z
N MET A 1 -8.20 -15.91 -9.47
CA MET A 1 -8.35 -14.45 -9.59
C MET A 1 -7.74 -13.82 -8.35
N PRO A 2 -6.74 -12.93 -8.45
CA PRO A 2 -6.17 -12.26 -7.29
C PRO A 2 -7.23 -11.39 -6.59
N ARG A 3 -7.22 -11.35 -5.25
CA ARG A 3 -8.13 -10.49 -4.48
C ARG A 3 -7.65 -9.05 -4.54
N ASN A 4 -8.58 -8.10 -4.60
CA ASN A 4 -8.29 -6.68 -4.57
C ASN A 4 -8.18 -6.19 -3.13
N VAL A 5 -7.17 -5.37 -2.82
CA VAL A 5 -6.95 -4.79 -1.49
C VAL A 5 -6.70 -3.29 -1.60
N LEU A 6 -7.37 -2.49 -0.76
CA LEU A 6 -7.09 -1.07 -0.59
C LEU A 6 -6.24 -0.86 0.66
N VAL A 7 -5.12 -0.17 0.52
CA VAL A 7 -4.27 0.24 1.65
C VAL A 7 -4.27 1.77 1.74
N THR A 8 -4.73 2.30 2.87
CA THR A 8 -4.65 3.72 3.23
C THR A 8 -3.41 4.01 4.07
N GLY A 9 -2.82 5.20 3.99
CA GLY A 9 -1.60 5.50 4.76
C GLY A 9 -0.35 4.77 4.22
N ALA A 10 -0.33 4.50 2.90
CA ALA A 10 0.68 3.69 2.22
C ALA A 10 1.97 4.41 1.79
N ALA A 11 2.10 5.72 2.01
CA ALA A 11 3.22 6.53 1.55
C ALA A 11 4.52 6.26 2.34
N ARG A 12 4.43 5.83 3.62
CA ARG A 12 5.60 5.48 4.43
C ARG A 12 5.29 4.47 5.54
N GLY A 13 6.34 3.97 6.18
CA GLY A 13 6.24 3.19 7.42
C GLY A 13 5.43 1.91 7.25
N ILE A 14 4.51 1.65 8.19
CA ILE A 14 3.77 0.39 8.26
C ILE A 14 2.84 0.21 7.05
N GLY A 15 2.13 1.24 6.60
CA GLY A 15 1.23 1.12 5.46
C GLY A 15 1.97 0.79 4.16
N GLN A 16 3.15 1.39 3.94
CA GLN A 16 4.03 1.03 2.82
C GLN A 16 4.49 -0.43 2.90
N ALA A 17 4.94 -0.88 4.08
CA ALA A 17 5.39 -2.26 4.29
C ALA A 17 4.26 -3.28 4.03
N ILE A 18 3.04 -2.97 4.47
CA ILE A 18 1.84 -3.80 4.23
C ILE A 18 1.52 -3.86 2.74
N ALA A 19 1.48 -2.71 2.04
CA ALA A 19 1.19 -2.67 0.60
C ALA A 19 2.20 -3.50 -0.21
N LEU A 20 3.49 -3.37 0.10
CA LEU A 20 4.55 -4.14 -0.55
C LEU A 20 4.46 -5.65 -0.24
N ARG A 21 4.12 -6.03 1.00
CA ARG A 21 3.94 -7.44 1.35
C ARG A 21 2.77 -8.05 0.59
N LEU A 22 1.61 -7.39 0.58
CA LEU A 22 0.42 -7.86 -0.13
C LEU A 22 0.66 -7.97 -1.64
N ALA A 23 1.39 -7.03 -2.25
CA ALA A 23 1.76 -7.13 -3.65
C ALA A 23 2.65 -8.36 -3.92
N LYS A 24 3.63 -8.63 -3.05
CA LYS A 24 4.48 -9.84 -3.14
C LYS A 24 3.69 -11.13 -2.99
N ASP A 25 2.64 -11.12 -2.17
CA ASP A 25 1.78 -12.28 -1.94
C ASP A 25 0.74 -12.48 -3.09
N GLY A 26 0.79 -11.66 -4.14
CA GLY A 26 0.01 -11.83 -5.37
C GLY A 26 -1.35 -11.15 -5.38
N PHE A 27 -1.59 -10.18 -4.50
CA PHE A 27 -2.82 -9.38 -4.48
C PHE A 27 -2.76 -8.22 -5.48
N ASN A 28 -3.93 -7.81 -5.98
CA ASN A 28 -4.08 -6.54 -6.69
C ASN A 28 -4.23 -5.43 -5.64
N VAL A 29 -3.20 -4.60 -5.47
CA VAL A 29 -3.16 -3.60 -4.40
C VAL A 29 -3.41 -2.20 -4.97
N ALA A 30 -4.47 -1.55 -4.49
CA ALA A 30 -4.68 -0.13 -4.64
C ALA A 30 -4.14 0.59 -3.40
N VAL A 31 -3.37 1.66 -3.61
CA VAL A 31 -2.79 2.48 -2.54
C VAL A 31 -3.44 3.86 -2.54
N ASN A 32 -3.77 4.36 -1.36
CA ASN A 32 -4.27 5.72 -1.16
C ASN A 32 -3.51 6.37 -0.01
N ASP A 33 -2.95 7.55 -0.25
CA ASP A 33 -2.35 8.35 0.80
C ASP A 33 -2.36 9.83 0.39
N ILE A 34 -2.05 10.69 1.35
CA ILE A 34 -1.81 12.11 1.15
C ILE A 34 -0.35 12.35 0.80
N GLU A 35 -0.09 13.48 0.14
CA GLU A 35 1.26 13.89 -0.20
C GLU A 35 2.11 14.02 1.07
N VAL A 36 3.23 13.30 1.07
CA VAL A 36 4.21 13.40 2.14
C VAL A 36 5.02 14.65 1.86
N MET A 37 4.75 15.74 2.58
CA MET A 37 5.68 16.86 2.66
C MET A 37 7.00 16.34 3.23
N SER A 38 8.01 16.20 2.38
CA SER A 38 9.40 16.12 2.80
C SER A 38 9.80 17.52 3.28
N GLN A 39 10.01 17.67 4.59
CA GLN A 39 10.78 18.81 5.10
C GLN A 39 12.24 18.68 4.69
#